data_AF-A0A1G0QMA9-F1
#
_entry.id   AF-A0A1G0QMA9-F1
#
_cell.length_a   1.000
_cell.length_b   1.000
_cell.length_c   1.000
_cell.angle_alpha   90.00
_cell.angle_beta   90.00
_cell.angle_gamma   90.00
#
_symmetry.space_group_name_H-M   'P 1'
#
loop_
_entity.id
_entity.type
_entity.pdbx_description
1 polymer ?
#
loop_
_entity_poly.entity_id
_entity_poly.type
_entity_poly.pdbx_seq_one_letter_code
_entity_poly.pdbx_strand_id
1 'polypeptide(L)' 'MERFFRMLLEANYVATQQRVAGSLSDSAEERYLKFIKTYPKLLEKVPQNQIASYLGITPQSLSRIRKELSPK' A
#
# COMPACT_ATOMS: atom_id res chain seq x y z
N MET A 1 -3.85 -28.79 -11.17
CA MET A 1 -2.78 -27.98 -10.53
C MET A 1 -2.36 -26.79 -11.39
N GLU A 2 -2.10 -26.96 -12.69
CA GLU A 2 -1.62 -25.86 -13.56
C GLU A 2 -2.54 -24.63 -13.65
N ARG A 3 -3.87 -24.81 -13.73
CA ARG A 3 -4.83 -23.70 -13.79
C ARG A 3 -4.85 -22.84 -12.53
N PHE A 4 -4.73 -23.47 -11.36
CA PHE A 4 -4.72 -22.77 -10.07
C PHE A 4 -3.45 -21.92 -9.94
N PHE A 5 -2.29 -22.51 -10.26
CA PHE A 5 -1.03 -21.77 -10.27
C PHE A 5 -1.02 -20.64 -11.29
N ARG A 6 -1.57 -20.85 -12.48
CA ARG A 6 -1.71 -19.80 -13.50
C ARG A 6 -2.55 -18.64 -13.00
N MET A 7 -3.75 -18.91 -12.47
CA MET A 7 -4.61 -17.86 -11.89
C MET A 7 -3.91 -17.10 -10.75
N LEU A 8 -3.17 -17.81 -9.90
CA LEU A 8 -2.44 -17.20 -8.79
C LEU A 8 -1.28 -16.31 -9.27
N LEU A 9 -0.55 -16.75 -10.29
CA LEU A 9 0.51 -15.98 -10.94
C LEU A 9 -0.05 -14.73 -11.63
N GLU A 10 -1.13 -14.87 -12.39
CA GLU A 10 -1.78 -13.75 -13.09
C GLU A 10 -2.30 -12.70 -12.10
N ALA A 11 -2.96 -13.13 -11.02
CA ALA A 11 -3.42 -12.23 -9.96
C ALA A 11 -2.26 -11.48 -9.29
N ASN A 12 -1.17 -12.18 -8.96
CA ASN A 12 0.03 -11.55 -8.38
C ASN A 12 0.72 -10.59 -9.35
N TYR A 13 0.76 -10.95 -10.64
CA TYR A 13 1.34 -10.12 -11.69
C TYR A 13 0.55 -8.81 -11.83
N VAL A 14 -0.77 -8.89 -11.96
CA VAL A 14 -1.65 -7.70 -12.05
C VAL A 14 -1.53 -6.84 -10.79
N ALA A 15 -1.56 -7.45 -9.60
CA ALA A 15 -1.41 -6.71 -8.33
C ALA A 15 -0.04 -6.01 -8.23
N THR A 16 1.02 -6.64 -8.74
CA THR A 16 2.36 -6.05 -8.76
C THR A 16 2.44 -4.90 -9.77
N GLN A 17 1.88 -5.05 -10.96
CA GLN A 17 1.82 -3.99 -11.96
C GLN A 17 1.03 -2.77 -11.46
N GLN A 18 -0.13 -2.98 -10.82
CA GLN A 18 -0.90 -1.89 -10.22
C GLN A 18 -0.16 -1.19 -9.08
N ARG A 19 0.67 -1.92 -8.32
CA ARG A 19 1.51 -1.37 -7.26
C ARG A 19 2.64 -0.52 -7.83
N VAL A 20 3.33 -1.01 -8.86
CA VAL A 20 4.42 -0.29 -9.54
C VAL A 20 3.87 0.98 -10.21
N ALA A 21 2.77 0.87 -10.95
CA ALA A 21 2.11 2.01 -11.58
C ALA A 21 1.70 3.06 -10.54
N GLY A 22 1.02 2.65 -9.47
CA GLY A 22 0.64 3.57 -8.39
C GLY A 22 1.86 4.17 -7.66
N SER A 23 2.97 3.45 -7.53
CA SER A 23 4.18 4.02 -6.93
C SER A 23 4.84 5.11 -7.80
N LEU A 24 4.61 5.09 -9.11
CA LEU A 24 5.15 6.05 -10.07
C LEU A 24 4.24 7.26 -10.28
N SER A 25 2.92 7.07 -10.26
CA SER A 25 1.94 8.13 -10.50
C SER A 25 1.36 8.76 -9.23
N ASP A 26 1.18 7.97 -8.18
CA ASP A 26 0.36 8.38 -7.04
C ASP A 26 1.21 9.17 -6.03
N SER A 27 0.61 10.25 -5.51
CA SER A 27 1.18 10.99 -4.38
C SER A 27 1.33 10.08 -3.15
N ALA A 28 2.16 10.48 -2.19
CA ALA A 28 2.35 9.75 -0.94
C ALA A 28 1.02 9.53 -0.19
N GLU A 29 0.12 10.51 -0.26
CA GLU A 29 -1.22 10.47 0.34
C GLU A 29 -2.11 9.44 -0.34
N GLU A 30 -2.18 9.46 -1.67
CA GLU A 30 -2.97 8.50 -2.44
C GLU A 30 -2.49 7.07 -2.24
N ARG A 31 -1.17 6.84 -2.19
CA ARG A 31 -0.60 5.52 -1.86
C ARG A 31 -1.02 5.05 -0.49
N TYR A 32 -1.00 5.93 0.51
CA TYR A 32 -1.46 5.61 1.86
C TYR A 32 -2.97 5.30 1.88
N LEU A 33 -3.80 6.12 1.23
CA LEU A 33 -5.24 5.91 1.12
C LEU A 33 -5.59 4.58 0.43
N LYS A 34 -4.84 4.22 -0.61
CA LYS A 34 -5.00 2.93 -1.30
C LYS A 34 -4.59 1.78 -0.38
N PHE A 35 -3.48 1.92 0.36
CA PHE A 35 -3.02 0.92 1.32
C PHE A 35 -4.05 0.66 2.43
N ILE A 36 -4.62 1.70 3.04
CA ILE A 36 -5.63 1.51 4.10
C ILE A 36 -6.91 0.85 3.58
N LYS A 37 -7.27 1.12 2.32
CA LYS A 37 -8.47 0.54 1.68
C LYS A 37 -8.26 -0.91 1.26
N THR A 38 -7.08 -1.25 0.75
CA THR A 38 -6.75 -2.62 0.32
C THR A 38 -6.43 -3.52 1.50
N TYR A 39 -5.78 -3.00 2.55
CA TYR A 39 -5.28 -3.78 3.68
C TYR A 39 -5.69 -3.20 5.04
N PRO A 40 -7.00 -3.03 5.32
CA PRO A 40 -7.45 -2.41 6.56
C PRO A 40 -6.97 -3.15 7.81
N LYS A 41 -6.90 -4.49 7.75
CA LYS A 41 -6.47 -5.34 8.88
C LYS A 41 -4.97 -5.31 9.16
N LEU A 42 -4.14 -4.80 8.24
CA LEU A 42 -2.69 -4.72 8.45
C LEU A 42 -2.29 -3.45 9.19
N LEU A 43 -3.13 -2.40 9.20
CA LEU A 43 -2.81 -1.13 9.86
C LEU A 43 -2.57 -1.27 11.36
N GLU A 44 -3.28 -2.18 12.01
CA GLU A 44 -3.18 -2.42 13.45
C GLU A 44 -2.07 -3.40 13.80
N LYS A 45 -1.60 -4.19 12.83
CA LYS A 45 -0.63 -5.28 13.04
C LYS A 45 0.79 -4.91 12.64
N VAL A 46 0.94 -3.88 11.79
CA VAL A 46 2.24 -3.52 11.20
C VAL A 46 2.72 -2.19 11.77
N PRO A 47 3.97 -2.13 12.26
CA PRO A 47 4.61 -0.89 12.68
C PRO A 47 4.62 0.20 11.59
N GLN A 48 4.43 1.46 11.96
CA GLN A 48 4.39 2.58 11.01
C GLN A 48 5.66 2.72 10.16
N ASN A 49 6.83 2.39 10.70
CA ASN A 49 8.09 2.44 9.95
C ASN A 49 8.08 1.46 8.76
N GLN A 50 7.56 0.24 8.94
CA GLN A 50 7.44 -0.74 7.88
C GLN A 50 6.42 -0.32 6.81
N ILE A 51 5.32 0.31 7.24
CA ILE A 51 4.33 0.89 6.32
C ILE A 51 4.98 2.01 5.49
N ALA A 52 5.78 2.88 6.12
CA ALA A 52 6.49 3.96 5.43
C ALA A 52 7.49 3.41 4.39
N SER A 53 8.29 2.40 4.78
CA SER A 53 9.20 1.70 3.86
C SER A 53 8.46 1.05 2.70
N TYR A 54 7.32 0.41 2.94
CA TYR A 54 6.50 -0.20 1.90
C TYR A 54 5.93 0.84 0.92
N LEU A 55 5.52 2.01 1.42
CA LEU A 55 4.99 3.09 0.60
C LEU A 55 6.08 3.93 -0.09
N GLY A 56 7.36 3.66 0.18
CA GLY A 56 8.49 4.41 -0.38
C GLY A 56 8.57 5.85 0.13
N ILE A 57 8.16 6.10 1.38
CA ILE A 57 8.18 7.43 2.01
C ILE A 57 8.88 7.38 3.37
N THR A 58 9.27 8.54 3.88
CA THR A 58 9.85 8.60 5.22
C THR A 58 8.75 8.37 6.28
N PRO A 59 9.10 7.81 7.46
CA PRO A 59 8.15 7.70 8.58
C PRO A 59 7.55 9.04 8.99
N GLN A 60 8.30 10.14 8.83
CA GLN A 60 7.86 11.50 9.11
C GLN A 60 6.77 11.95 8.13
N SER A 61 6.95 11.69 6.83
CA SER A 61 5.94 11.94 5.80
C SER A 61 4.68 11.14 6.09
N LEU A 62 4.80 9.86 6.44
CA LEU A 62 3.65 9.02 6.81
C LEU A 62 2.91 9.58 8.04
N SER A 63 3.64 10.00 9.07
CA SER A 63 3.04 10.58 10.28
C SER A 63 2.30 11.89 9.97
N ARG A 64 2.83 12.72 9.06
CA ARG A 64 2.16 13.94 8.60
C ARG A 64 0.85 13.62 7.88
N ILE A 65 0.88 12.70 6.92
CA ILE A 65 -0.30 12.26 6.16
C ILE A 65 -1.39 11.71 7.08
N ARG A 66 -1.03 10.87 8.06
CA ARG A 66 -1.99 10.36 9.06
C ARG A 66 -2.65 11.47 9.88
N LYS A 67 -1.90 12.51 10.22
CA LYS A 67 -2.41 13.63 11.01
C LYS A 67 -3.36 14.52 10.21
N GLU A 68 -3.10 14.69 8.91
CA GLU A 68 -4.00 15.42 7.99
C GLU A 68 -5.30 14.64 7.72
N LEU A 69 -5.21 13.31 7.66
CA LEU A 69 -6.36 12.43 7.36
C LEU A 69 -7.21 12.05 8.57
N SER A 70 -6.73 12.23 9.80
CA SER A 70 -7.56 12.08 11.00
C SER A 70 -8.40 13.35 11.19
N PRO A 71 -9.72 13.32 10.96
CA PRO A 71 -10.57 14.44 11.30
C PRO A 71 -10.49 14.68 12.82
N LYS A 72 -10.43 15.97 13.21
CA LYS A 72 -10.56 16.39 14.61
C LYS A 72 -11.84 15.87 15.24
#